data_AF-A0A844CBX0-F1
#
_entry.id   AF-A0A844CBX0-F1
#
_cell.length_a   1.000
_cell.length_b   1.000
_cell.length_c   1.000
_cell.angle_alpha   90.00
_cell.angle_beta   90.00
_cell.angle_gamma   90.00
#
_symmetry.space_group_name_H-M   'P 1'
#
loop_
_entity.id
_entity.type
_entity.pdbx_description
1 polymer ?
#
loop_
_entity_poly.entity_id
_entity_poly.type
_entity_poly.pdbx_seq_one_letter_code
_entity_poly.pdbx_strand_id
1 'polypeptide(L)'
;MFADDDGFNVAGGNDQSSLNRMGANPFDVNEENLLLINGGTIYVNAYGDGLDSNGYTVINGGDITISGPENDGNGTLDAGGGTTITGGTLVGSGSSGMAEEFASDSTQVNVLQNLETTYEAGTEITISDATGNVMLSWVADKTFSSLIFSSPELTIGETYTISIAGNLTELILTDTINSNGGYGGMMQPGGGNMMQPGTDMPTPPGMNSNENPMMPEESMEANDYL
;
A
#
# COMPACT_ATOMS: atom_id res chain seq x y z
N MET A 1 2.23 4.16 19.16
CA MET A 1 1.25 3.08 19.32
C MET A 1 1.84 1.78 18.79
N PHE A 2 1.41 0.65 19.31
CA PHE A 2 1.75 -0.68 18.81
C PHE A 2 0.45 -1.35 18.38
N ALA A 3 0.43 -1.93 17.19
CA ALA A 3 -0.75 -2.57 16.62
C ALA A 3 -0.40 -3.94 16.03
N ASP A 4 -1.26 -4.93 16.31
CA ASP A 4 -1.19 -6.27 15.72
C ASP A 4 -1.75 -6.32 14.28
N ASP A 5 -2.48 -5.28 13.90
CA ASP A 5 -3.05 -5.03 12.58
C ASP A 5 -2.59 -3.63 12.16
N ASP A 6 -3.48 -2.73 11.79
CA ASP A 6 -3.11 -1.38 11.36
C ASP A 6 -2.82 -0.41 12.50
N GLY A 7 -1.96 0.57 12.24
CA GLY A 7 -1.76 1.70 13.12
C GLY A 7 -3.00 2.58 13.20
N PHE A 8 -3.26 3.35 12.16
CA PHE A 8 -4.54 4.05 11.99
C PHE A 8 -5.31 3.38 10.87
N ASN A 9 -6.59 3.11 11.10
CA ASN A 9 -7.46 2.52 10.10
C ASN A 9 -8.71 3.39 9.95
N VAL A 10 -8.91 3.91 8.74
CA VAL A 10 -10.12 4.64 8.34
C VAL A 10 -10.85 3.84 7.28
N ALA A 11 -11.62 2.89 7.81
CA ALA A 11 -12.66 2.10 7.17
C ALA A 11 -12.16 1.18 6.04
N GLY A 12 -11.43 0.11 6.42
CA GLY A 12 -11.09 -1.11 5.67
C GLY A 12 -10.55 -2.17 6.64
N GLY A 13 -10.33 -3.44 6.27
CA GLY A 13 -9.57 -4.40 7.11
C GLY A 13 -10.23 -4.95 8.40
N ASN A 14 -9.54 -5.83 9.15
CA ASN A 14 -10.02 -6.92 10.03
C ASN A 14 -10.78 -6.52 11.33
N ASP A 15 -11.68 -5.56 11.26
CA ASP A 15 -12.74 -5.49 12.25
C ASP A 15 -13.68 -6.69 12.07
N GLN A 16 -14.04 -7.39 13.15
CA GLN A 16 -15.02 -8.49 13.09
C GLN A 16 -16.45 -7.98 12.73
N SER A 17 -16.57 -6.78 12.15
CA SER A 17 -17.81 -6.12 11.71
C SER A 17 -18.39 -6.76 10.45
N SER A 18 -17.57 -7.54 9.72
CA SER A 18 -18.05 -8.40 8.65
C SER A 18 -18.93 -9.52 9.23
N LEU A 19 -20.25 -9.39 9.05
CA LEU A 19 -21.24 -10.43 9.37
C LEU A 19 -21.15 -11.63 8.40
N ASN A 20 -19.97 -12.23 8.18
CA ASN A 20 -19.77 -13.44 7.36
C ASN A 20 -20.56 -13.44 6.03
N ARG A 21 -20.79 -12.27 5.43
CA ARG A 21 -21.53 -12.15 4.18
C ARG A 21 -20.53 -12.13 3.04
N MET A 22 -20.72 -13.04 2.09
CA MET A 22 -19.97 -13.05 0.83
C MET A 22 -20.10 -11.66 0.17
N GLY A 23 -18.98 -10.94 -0.02
CA GLY A 23 -18.95 -9.59 -0.59
C GLY A 23 -19.16 -8.44 0.42
N ALA A 24 -19.15 -8.69 1.73
CA ALA A 24 -19.00 -7.62 2.71
C ALA A 24 -17.55 -7.13 2.73
N ASN A 25 -17.36 -5.81 2.78
CA ASN A 25 -16.08 -5.08 2.68
C ASN A 25 -15.47 -5.13 1.27
N PRO A 26 -16.09 -4.45 0.27
CA PRO A 26 -15.35 -4.16 -0.94
C PRO A 26 -14.11 -3.34 -0.54
N PHE A 27 -12.93 -3.78 -0.94
CA PHE A 27 -11.69 -2.99 -0.90
C PHE A 27 -11.71 -1.87 -1.95
N ASP A 28 -12.91 -1.37 -2.27
CA ASP A 28 -13.11 -0.28 -3.21
C ASP A 28 -12.82 1.04 -2.49
N VAL A 29 -12.26 1.99 -3.24
CA VAL A 29 -12.04 3.34 -2.72
C VAL A 29 -13.38 3.97 -2.36
N ASN A 30 -13.51 4.41 -1.11
CA ASN A 30 -14.59 5.26 -0.64
C ASN A 30 -14.05 6.67 -0.40
N GLU A 31 -14.33 7.59 -1.34
CA GLU A 31 -13.88 8.98 -1.29
C GLU A 31 -14.38 9.77 -0.06
N GLU A 32 -15.37 9.25 0.68
CA GLU A 32 -15.83 9.86 1.93
C GLU A 32 -14.93 9.53 3.14
N ASN A 33 -14.07 8.52 3.03
CA ASN A 33 -13.12 8.16 4.07
C ASN A 33 -11.91 9.10 4.04
N LEU A 34 -11.58 9.69 5.18
CA LEU A 34 -10.47 10.62 5.32
C LEU A 34 -9.74 10.43 6.65
N LEU A 35 -8.47 10.05 6.58
CA LEU A 35 -7.52 10.22 7.67
C LEU A 35 -6.86 11.60 7.56
N LEU A 36 -7.21 12.52 8.46
CA LEU A 36 -6.67 13.88 8.47
C LEU A 36 -5.73 14.10 9.65
N ILE A 37 -4.45 14.37 9.36
CA ILE A 37 -3.42 14.68 10.36
C ILE A 37 -3.00 16.14 10.21
N ASN A 38 -3.34 16.98 11.19
CA ASN A 38 -2.99 18.41 11.19
C ASN A 38 -1.76 18.78 12.01
N GLY A 39 -1.17 17.81 12.74
CA GLY A 39 -0.07 18.05 13.66
C GLY A 39 0.02 17.01 14.76
N GLY A 40 0.97 17.22 15.67
CA GLY A 40 1.27 16.32 16.78
C GLY A 40 2.50 15.44 16.54
N THR A 41 2.93 14.73 17.58
CA THR A 41 3.99 13.73 17.48
C THR A 41 3.33 12.36 17.44
N ILE A 42 3.46 11.66 16.32
CA ILE A 42 2.80 10.39 16.06
C ILE A 42 3.87 9.34 15.84
N TYR A 43 3.80 8.26 16.60
CA TYR A 43 4.64 7.10 16.41
C TYR A 43 3.74 5.88 16.21
N VAL A 44 3.95 5.15 15.11
CA VAL A 44 3.20 3.96 14.74
C VAL A 44 4.17 2.79 14.58
N ASN A 45 3.81 1.64 15.15
CA ASN A 45 4.49 0.37 14.93
C ASN A 45 3.41 -0.70 14.71
N ALA A 46 3.17 -1.04 13.44
CA ALA A 46 2.01 -1.82 12.99
C ALA A 46 2.45 -3.08 12.24
N TYR A 47 1.79 -4.21 12.49
CA TYR A 47 2.04 -5.46 11.75
C TYR A 47 1.22 -5.55 10.46
N GLY A 48 0.08 -4.88 10.41
CA GLY A 48 -0.64 -4.50 9.21
C GLY A 48 -0.15 -3.14 8.68
N ASP A 49 -1.06 -2.34 8.14
CA ASP A 49 -0.73 -1.07 7.52
C ASP A 49 -0.33 0.00 8.55
N GLY A 50 0.61 0.87 8.19
CA GLY A 50 1.00 1.97 9.06
C GLY A 50 -0.13 2.98 9.22
N LEU A 51 -0.48 3.63 8.12
CA LEU A 51 -1.67 4.47 7.97
C LEU A 51 -2.54 3.87 6.87
N ASP A 52 -3.69 3.31 7.25
CA ASP A 52 -4.70 2.72 6.36
C ASP A 52 -5.90 3.64 6.20
N SER A 53 -6.26 3.92 4.95
CA SER A 53 -7.60 4.36 4.60
C SER A 53 -8.05 3.79 3.26
N ASN A 54 -9.24 3.19 3.22
CA ASN A 54 -9.92 2.94 1.94
C ASN A 54 -10.37 4.24 1.23
N GLY A 55 -10.05 5.42 1.74
CA GLY A 55 -10.22 6.71 1.06
C GLY A 55 -8.90 7.44 0.98
N TYR A 56 -8.84 8.64 1.55
CA TYR A 56 -7.67 9.51 1.47
C TYR A 56 -6.95 9.63 2.81
N THR A 57 -5.63 9.78 2.75
CA THR A 57 -4.83 10.26 3.87
C THR A 57 -4.29 11.65 3.55
N VAL A 58 -4.55 12.63 4.41
CA VAL A 58 -4.07 14.01 4.26
C VAL A 58 -3.25 14.41 5.46
N ILE A 59 -1.99 14.78 5.23
CA ILE A 59 -1.01 15.18 6.24
C ILE A 59 -0.65 16.64 6.02
N ASN A 60 -1.17 17.52 6.89
CA ASN A 60 -0.88 18.97 6.87
C ASN A 60 0.25 19.36 7.81
N GLY A 61 0.64 18.47 8.73
CA GLY A 61 1.67 18.75 9.71
C GLY A 61 1.84 17.59 10.69
N GLY A 62 2.91 17.66 11.48
CA GLY A 62 3.23 16.67 12.52
C GLY A 62 4.69 16.27 12.48
N ASP A 63 5.07 15.45 13.46
CA ASP A 63 6.32 14.69 13.49
C ASP A 63 5.92 13.23 13.59
N ILE A 64 5.97 12.53 12.45
CA ILE A 64 5.35 11.22 12.23
C ILE A 64 6.45 10.20 11.96
N THR A 65 6.53 9.16 12.78
CA THR A 65 7.42 8.01 12.59
C THR A 65 6.60 6.74 12.46
N ILE A 66 6.79 5.98 11.39
CA ILE A 66 6.03 4.76 11.09
C ILE A 66 6.98 3.58 10.89
N SER A 67 6.94 2.62 11.81
CA SER A 67 7.48 1.29 11.62
C SER A 67 6.38 0.41 11.02
N GLY A 68 6.39 0.31 9.69
CA GLY A 68 5.43 -0.42 8.88
C GLY A 68 5.61 -1.94 8.91
N PRO A 69 4.86 -2.67 8.09
CA PRO A 69 4.80 -4.13 8.10
C PRO A 69 6.08 -4.77 7.56
N GLU A 70 6.33 -6.01 8.00
CA GLU A 70 7.41 -6.86 7.46
C GLU A 70 6.92 -7.77 6.32
N ASN A 71 5.60 -7.78 6.05
CA ASN A 71 4.97 -8.63 5.06
C ASN A 71 4.61 -7.84 3.79
N ASP A 72 4.52 -8.54 2.66
CA ASP A 72 4.29 -7.93 1.34
C ASP A 72 2.82 -7.67 1.02
N GLY A 73 1.90 -7.91 1.97
CA GLY A 73 0.47 -7.71 1.82
C GLY A 73 -0.08 -6.52 2.60
N ASN A 74 0.80 -5.65 3.11
CA ASN A 74 0.50 -4.40 3.83
C ASN A 74 1.56 -3.34 3.44
N GLY A 75 1.21 -2.06 3.57
CA GLY A 75 2.03 -0.88 3.28
C GLY A 75 2.38 -0.06 4.52
N THR A 76 3.45 0.74 4.41
CA THR A 76 3.73 1.78 5.44
C THR A 76 2.68 2.89 5.39
N LEU A 77 2.21 3.20 4.18
CA LEU A 77 1.01 3.95 3.87
C LEU A 77 0.18 3.04 2.95
N ASP A 78 -1.12 2.95 3.21
CA ASP A 78 -2.09 2.32 2.32
C ASP A 78 -3.30 3.27 2.28
N ALA A 79 -3.44 3.98 1.17
CA ALA A 79 -4.58 4.87 0.99
C ALA A 79 -5.17 4.66 -0.40
N GLY A 80 -6.37 4.10 -0.48
CA GLY A 80 -6.99 3.78 -1.77
C GLY A 80 -7.14 4.98 -2.71
N GLY A 81 -7.37 6.18 -2.15
CA GLY A 81 -7.38 7.46 -2.87
C GLY A 81 -6.03 8.18 -2.92
N GLY A 82 -5.02 7.67 -2.21
CA GLY A 82 -3.68 8.20 -2.12
C GLY A 82 -3.42 9.01 -0.84
N THR A 83 -2.13 9.22 -0.56
CA THR A 83 -1.67 10.03 0.57
C THR A 83 -1.14 11.38 0.07
N THR A 84 -1.76 12.47 0.49
CA THR A 84 -1.32 13.85 0.19
C THR A 84 -0.58 14.43 1.39
N ILE A 85 0.63 14.95 1.17
CA ILE A 85 1.42 15.64 2.21
C ILE A 85 1.70 17.10 1.84
N THR A 86 1.34 18.01 2.74
CA THR A 86 1.53 19.46 2.56
C THR A 86 2.39 20.11 3.64
N GLY A 87 2.68 19.39 4.73
CA GLY A 87 3.47 19.90 5.84
C GLY A 87 3.90 18.83 6.84
N GLY A 88 4.90 19.15 7.67
CA GLY A 88 5.39 18.32 8.77
C GLY A 88 6.56 17.41 8.37
N THR A 89 7.04 16.63 9.32
CA THR A 89 8.07 15.62 9.09
C THR A 89 7.41 14.25 9.14
N LEU A 90 7.66 13.42 8.13
CA LEU A 90 7.27 12.02 8.11
C LEU A 90 8.51 11.19 7.79
N VAL A 91 8.75 10.16 8.58
CA VAL A 91 9.70 9.09 8.28
C VAL A 91 9.02 7.74 8.49
N GLY A 92 9.30 6.79 7.63
CA GLY A 92 8.77 5.45 7.75
C GLY A 92 9.63 4.41 7.06
N SER A 93 9.54 3.19 7.57
CA SER A 93 10.24 2.03 7.05
C SER A 93 9.36 0.79 7.16
N GLY A 94 9.33 -0.03 6.11
CA GLY A 94 8.55 -1.27 6.07
C GLY A 94 8.89 -2.13 4.86
N SER A 95 8.01 -3.07 4.50
CA SER A 95 8.13 -3.87 3.28
C SER A 95 7.96 -3.00 2.03
N SER A 96 8.64 -3.41 0.95
CA SER A 96 8.47 -2.88 -0.40
C SER A 96 7.32 -3.53 -1.19
N GLY A 97 6.65 -4.55 -0.64
CA GLY A 97 5.65 -5.36 -1.35
C GLY A 97 4.42 -4.58 -1.81
N MET A 98 3.79 -3.82 -0.89
CA MET A 98 2.71 -2.86 -1.20
C MET A 98 3.16 -1.42 -0.91
N ALA A 99 4.41 -1.09 -1.20
CA ALA A 99 4.88 0.27 -0.99
C ALA A 99 4.21 1.24 -1.99
N GLU A 100 3.53 2.25 -1.45
CA GLU A 100 2.83 3.27 -2.22
C GLU A 100 3.59 4.60 -2.23
N GLU A 101 3.55 5.29 -3.37
CA GLU A 101 4.05 6.66 -3.48
C GLU A 101 3.01 7.67 -2.98
N PHE A 102 3.45 8.90 -2.72
CA PHE A 102 2.53 9.98 -2.37
C PHE A 102 1.72 10.44 -3.59
N ALA A 103 0.52 10.95 -3.32
CA ALA A 103 -0.36 11.50 -4.33
C ALA A 103 0.26 12.75 -4.99
N SER A 104 -0.01 12.90 -6.30
CA SER A 104 0.53 13.97 -7.15
C SER A 104 0.13 15.39 -6.76
N ASP A 105 -0.86 15.54 -5.88
CA ASP A 105 -1.33 16.83 -5.34
C ASP A 105 -0.62 17.23 -4.05
N SER A 106 0.34 16.43 -3.56
CA SER A 106 1.23 16.81 -2.47
C SER A 106 2.03 18.05 -2.85
N THR A 107 2.27 18.93 -1.88
CA THR A 107 3.01 20.20 -2.08
C THR A 107 4.33 20.25 -1.31
N GLN A 108 4.59 19.27 -0.45
CA GLN A 108 5.87 19.11 0.23
C GLN A 108 6.66 17.97 -0.41
N VAL A 109 7.97 18.19 -0.58
CA VAL A 109 8.88 17.21 -1.16
C VAL A 109 8.83 15.91 -0.36
N ASN A 110 8.63 14.80 -1.06
CA ASN A 110 8.50 13.49 -0.48
C ASN A 110 9.20 12.43 -1.34
N VAL A 111 9.53 11.33 -0.69
CA VAL A 111 10.36 10.27 -1.25
C VAL A 111 9.80 8.91 -0.86
N LEU A 112 9.60 8.05 -1.85
CA LEU A 112 9.54 6.60 -1.70
C LEU A 112 10.85 5.99 -2.21
N GLN A 113 11.58 5.33 -1.32
CA GLN A 113 12.85 4.69 -1.63
C GLN A 113 12.77 3.18 -1.32
N ASN A 114 12.53 2.38 -2.35
CA ASN A 114 12.69 0.93 -2.28
C ASN A 114 14.19 0.57 -2.32
N LEU A 115 14.57 -0.38 -1.48
CA LEU A 115 15.92 -0.83 -1.26
C LEU A 115 16.16 -2.17 -1.97
N GLU A 116 17.39 -2.40 -2.43
CA GLU A 116 17.75 -3.67 -3.09
C GLU A 116 17.87 -4.84 -2.11
N THR A 117 17.97 -4.53 -0.81
CA THR A 117 18.15 -5.50 0.26
C THR A 117 17.25 -5.18 1.44
N THR A 118 16.81 -6.21 2.14
CA THR A 118 16.17 -6.07 3.45
C THR A 118 17.20 -5.79 4.53
N TYR A 119 16.91 -4.83 5.39
CA TYR A 119 17.70 -4.48 6.56
C TYR A 119 17.00 -4.94 7.84
N GLU A 120 17.79 -5.19 8.88
CA GLU A 120 17.32 -5.72 10.16
C GLU A 120 16.69 -4.65 11.05
N ALA A 121 15.78 -5.08 11.94
CA ALA A 121 15.30 -4.24 13.03
C ALA A 121 16.47 -3.72 13.90
N GLY A 122 16.33 -2.51 14.43
CA GLY A 122 17.37 -1.81 15.17
C GLY A 122 18.41 -1.10 14.29
N THR A 123 18.28 -1.15 12.97
CA THR A 123 19.16 -0.41 12.05
C THR A 123 18.80 1.08 12.07
N GLU A 124 19.81 1.92 12.26
CA GLU A 124 19.70 3.37 12.11
C GLU A 124 19.68 3.76 10.63
N ILE A 125 18.76 4.66 10.29
CA ILE A 125 18.59 5.27 8.98
C ILE A 125 18.82 6.77 9.14
N THR A 126 19.63 7.36 8.27
CA THR A 126 19.82 8.82 8.23
C THR A 126 19.72 9.37 6.83
N ILE A 127 19.19 10.59 6.72
CA ILE A 127 19.18 11.39 5.49
C ILE A 127 19.99 12.64 5.78
N SER A 128 21.07 12.86 5.01
CA SER A 128 21.96 14.00 5.17
C SER A 128 22.01 14.86 3.93
N ASP A 129 22.23 16.17 4.11
CA ASP A 129 22.47 17.11 3.02
C ASP A 129 23.87 16.92 2.37
N ALA A 130 24.14 17.64 1.28
CA ALA A 130 25.42 17.59 0.58
C ALA A 130 26.64 18.04 1.41
N THR A 131 26.43 18.70 2.56
CA THR A 131 27.50 19.10 3.49
C THR A 131 27.73 18.09 4.61
N GLY A 132 26.89 17.05 4.69
CA GLY A 132 26.94 16.01 5.71
C GLY A 132 26.15 16.33 6.98
N ASN A 133 25.27 17.34 6.96
CA ASN A 133 24.36 17.57 8.10
C ASN A 133 23.22 16.57 8.04
N VAL A 134 23.00 15.83 9.14
CA VAL A 134 21.88 14.90 9.27
C VAL A 134 20.59 15.69 9.46
N MET A 135 19.63 15.52 8.55
CA MET A 135 18.33 16.20 8.55
C MET A 135 17.22 15.31 9.12
N LEU A 136 17.26 14.02 8.81
CA LEU A 136 16.33 13.01 9.32
C LEU A 136 17.13 11.84 9.89
N SER A 137 16.68 11.30 11.02
CA SER A 137 17.29 10.15 11.67
C SER A 137 16.24 9.37 12.45
N TRP A 138 16.16 8.06 12.21
CA TRP A 138 15.32 7.16 12.99
C TRP A 138 15.91 5.76 13.01
N VAL A 139 15.40 4.93 13.93
CA VAL A 139 15.75 3.52 14.05
C VAL A 139 14.54 2.70 13.63
N ALA A 140 14.72 1.78 12.68
CA ALA A 140 13.65 0.89 12.28
C ALA A 140 13.34 -0.12 13.39
N ASP A 141 12.09 -0.24 13.83
CA ASP A 141 11.70 -1.22 14.85
C ASP A 141 11.51 -2.64 14.30
N LYS A 142 11.47 -2.76 12.98
CA LYS A 142 11.16 -3.98 12.22
C LYS A 142 12.14 -4.14 11.06
N THR A 143 12.18 -5.33 10.46
CA THR A 143 12.88 -5.48 9.19
C THR A 143 12.21 -4.64 8.10
N PHE A 144 12.99 -4.11 7.16
CA PHE A 144 12.47 -3.22 6.13
C PHE A 144 13.25 -3.32 4.83
N SER A 145 12.55 -3.09 3.72
CA SER A 145 13.11 -2.98 2.36
C SER A 145 12.57 -1.76 1.61
N SER A 146 11.81 -0.90 2.29
CA SER A 146 11.30 0.37 1.77
C SER A 146 11.42 1.46 2.83
N LEU A 147 11.73 2.67 2.37
CA LEU A 147 11.70 3.90 3.16
C LEU A 147 10.72 4.88 2.54
N ILE A 148 9.99 5.59 3.38
CA ILE A 148 9.18 6.72 2.96
C ILE A 148 9.51 7.91 3.84
N PHE A 149 9.73 9.08 3.26
CA PHE A 149 10.02 10.26 4.06
C PHE A 149 9.66 11.58 3.37
N SER A 150 9.41 12.59 4.19
CA SER A 150 9.14 13.97 3.78
C SER A 150 9.52 14.94 4.90
N SER A 151 9.99 16.12 4.55
CA SER A 151 10.31 17.19 5.49
C SER A 151 10.24 18.55 4.79
N PRO A 152 9.86 19.62 5.50
CA PRO A 152 9.91 20.99 4.96
C PRO A 152 11.33 21.47 4.64
N GLU A 153 12.37 20.77 5.10
CA GLU A 153 13.77 21.09 4.84
C GLU A 153 14.30 20.46 3.54
N LEU A 154 13.55 19.53 2.93
CA LEU A 154 13.91 18.94 1.65
C LEU A 154 13.61 19.92 0.51
N THR A 155 14.57 20.06 -0.41
CA THR A 155 14.51 21.04 -1.50
C THR A 155 14.70 20.35 -2.84
N ILE A 156 13.85 20.69 -3.81
CA ILE A 156 13.96 20.21 -5.20
C ILE A 156 15.24 20.77 -5.82
N GLY A 157 15.99 19.91 -6.51
CA GLY A 157 17.25 20.20 -7.17
C GLY A 157 18.49 19.93 -6.31
N GLU A 158 18.31 19.64 -5.02
CA GLU A 158 19.41 19.34 -4.09
C GLU A 158 19.71 17.84 -4.04
N THR A 159 20.94 17.53 -3.63
CA THR A 159 21.44 16.17 -3.44
C THR A 159 21.52 15.83 -1.96
N TYR A 160 21.05 14.63 -1.62
CA TYR A 160 21.04 14.06 -0.29
C TYR A 160 21.73 12.70 -0.28
N THR A 161 22.11 12.25 0.90
CA THR A 161 22.66 10.90 1.12
C THR A 161 21.80 10.14 2.11
N ILE A 162 21.33 8.97 1.70
CA ILE A 162 20.71 7.98 2.58
C ILE A 162 21.82 7.10 3.15
N SER A 163 21.92 6.99 4.47
CA SER A 163 22.83 6.06 5.13
C SER A 163 22.07 5.00 5.92
N ILE A 164 22.37 3.73 5.64
CA ILE A 164 21.74 2.57 6.29
C ILE A 164 22.83 1.53 6.56
N ALA A 165 23.07 1.20 7.84
CA ALA A 165 24.09 0.23 8.25
C ALA A 165 25.49 0.49 7.62
N GLY A 166 25.85 1.76 7.40
CA GLY A 166 27.12 2.16 6.78
C GLY A 166 27.16 2.14 5.26
N ASN A 167 26.12 1.64 4.58
CA ASN A 167 25.94 1.83 3.14
C ASN A 167 25.46 3.26 2.88
N LEU A 168 25.92 3.85 1.77
CA LEU A 168 25.57 5.21 1.36
C LEU A 168 24.95 5.17 -0.03
N THR A 169 23.80 5.82 -0.17
CA THR A 169 23.08 5.98 -1.44
C THR A 169 22.85 7.46 -1.70
N GLU A 170 23.29 7.94 -2.86
CA GLU A 170 23.00 9.31 -3.31
C GLU A 170 21.56 9.40 -3.82
N LEU A 171 20.86 10.46 -3.43
CA LEU A 171 19.50 10.77 -3.85
C LEU A 171 19.45 12.21 -4.34
N ILE A 172 19.01 12.42 -5.58
CA ILE A 172 18.76 13.75 -6.13
C ILE A 172 17.25 13.95 -6.19
N LEU A 173 16.74 15.00 -5.54
CA LEU A 173 15.31 15.29 -5.55
C LEU A 173 14.99 16.12 -6.79
N THR A 174 14.28 15.55 -7.76
CA THR A 174 14.00 16.22 -9.04
C THR A 174 12.59 16.78 -9.14
N ASP A 175 11.69 16.34 -8.26
CA ASP A 175 10.30 16.78 -8.22
C ASP A 175 9.79 16.84 -6.78
N THR A 176 8.52 17.20 -6.59
CA THR A 176 7.82 17.12 -5.31
C THR A 176 7.60 15.66 -4.91
N ILE A 177 7.25 14.80 -5.87
CA ILE A 177 7.10 13.36 -5.66
C ILE A 177 8.34 12.65 -6.23
N ASN A 178 9.11 11.96 -5.40
CA ASN A 178 10.29 11.22 -5.85
C ASN A 178 10.11 9.75 -5.50
N SER A 179 10.22 8.86 -6.49
CA SER A 179 10.13 7.42 -6.26
C SER A 179 11.13 6.67 -7.12
N ASN A 180 11.81 5.68 -6.53
CA ASN A 180 12.56 4.66 -7.29
C ASN A 180 11.84 3.29 -7.29
N GLY A 181 10.70 3.19 -6.60
CA GLY A 181 9.83 2.02 -6.58
C GLY A 181 8.73 2.17 -7.61
N GLY A 182 8.87 1.46 -8.74
CA GLY A 182 7.85 1.47 -9.80
C GLY A 182 6.69 0.51 -9.51
N TYR A 183 5.49 1.07 -9.37
CA TYR A 183 4.15 0.45 -9.47
C TYR A 183 3.92 -0.83 -8.66
N GLY A 184 3.68 -0.67 -7.35
CA GLY A 184 3.02 -1.67 -6.49
C GLY A 184 1.49 -1.70 -6.60
N GLY A 185 0.88 -1.04 -7.59
CA GLY A 185 -0.58 -0.86 -7.66
C GLY A 185 -1.13 -0.65 -9.07
N MET A 186 -0.90 -1.59 -9.99
CA MET A 186 -1.74 -1.69 -11.19
C MET A 186 -2.88 -2.69 -10.93
N MET A 187 -3.84 -2.29 -10.09
CA MET A 187 -5.23 -2.69 -10.30
C MET A 187 -5.94 -1.52 -10.96
N GLN A 188 -5.71 -1.38 -12.26
CA GLN A 188 -6.55 -0.54 -13.10
C GLN A 188 -7.97 -1.15 -13.07
N PRO A 189 -9.00 -0.42 -12.59
CA PRO A 189 -10.37 -0.92 -12.62
C PRO A 189 -10.75 -1.21 -14.07
N GLY A 190 -11.26 -2.42 -14.31
CA GLY A 190 -11.56 -2.98 -15.62
C GLY A 190 -12.05 -1.96 -16.64
N GLY A 191 -11.13 -1.53 -17.53
CA GLY A 191 -11.44 -0.84 -18.76
C GLY A 191 -12.07 -1.85 -19.72
N GLY A 192 -13.40 -1.81 -19.80
CA GLY A 192 -14.21 -2.73 -20.58
C GLY A 192 -13.72 -2.89 -22.02
N ASN A 193 -13.44 -4.13 -22.40
CA ASN A 193 -13.51 -4.57 -23.78
C ASN A 193 -14.37 -5.83 -23.82
N MET A 194 -15.67 -5.61 -24.03
CA MET A 194 -16.59 -6.66 -24.47
C MET A 194 -16.10 -7.19 -25.82
N MET A 195 -15.29 -8.24 -25.81
CA MET A 195 -15.06 -9.06 -26.99
C MET A 195 -16.17 -10.09 -27.08
N GLN A 196 -17.12 -9.77 -27.95
CA GLN A 196 -18.18 -10.59 -28.49
C GLN A 196 -17.66 -12.01 -28.85
N PRO A 197 -18.36 -13.12 -28.52
CA PRO A 197 -17.90 -14.46 -28.87
C PRO A 197 -18.00 -14.71 -30.38
N GLY A 198 -16.89 -14.48 -31.07
CA GLY A 198 -16.66 -14.90 -32.45
C GLY A 198 -16.17 -16.34 -32.50
N THR A 199 -16.89 -17.14 -33.26
CA THR A 199 -16.63 -18.51 -33.71
C THR A 199 -15.16 -18.83 -33.97
N ASP A 200 -14.62 -19.88 -33.33
CA ASP A 200 -13.80 -20.94 -33.96
C ASP A 200 -13.17 -21.86 -32.89
N MET A 201 -13.87 -22.95 -32.56
CA MET A 201 -13.28 -24.14 -31.93
C MET A 201 -13.14 -25.22 -33.01
N PRO A 202 -11.97 -25.86 -33.19
CA PRO A 202 -11.83 -26.94 -34.16
C PRO A 202 -12.53 -28.20 -33.63
N THR A 203 -13.46 -28.74 -34.41
CA THR A 203 -14.18 -29.99 -34.11
C THR A 203 -13.25 -31.21 -34.23
N PRO A 204 -13.23 -32.15 -33.27
CA PRO A 204 -12.68 -33.49 -33.47
C PRO A 204 -13.57 -34.30 -34.44
N PRO A 205 -13.01 -35.25 -35.20
CA PRO A 205 -13.74 -35.89 -36.29
C PRO A 205 -14.70 -36.97 -35.79
N GLY A 206 -15.97 -36.83 -36.21
CA GLY A 206 -16.91 -37.93 -36.33
C GLY A 206 -17.91 -38.07 -35.19
N MET A 207 -19.12 -37.55 -35.38
CA MET A 207 -20.38 -38.29 -35.21
C MET A 207 -21.55 -37.43 -35.68
N ASN A 208 -22.45 -38.08 -36.42
CA ASN A 208 -23.58 -37.53 -37.16
C ASN A 208 -24.70 -37.00 -36.24
N SER A 209 -25.50 -36.09 -36.78
CA SER A 209 -26.55 -35.29 -36.16
C SER A 209 -27.79 -36.07 -35.70
N ASN A 210 -28.52 -35.41 -34.80
CA ASN A 210 -29.90 -35.63 -34.36
C ASN A 210 -30.14 -36.65 -33.23
N GLU A 211 -29.85 -36.30 -31.98
CA GLU A 211 -30.69 -36.66 -30.82
C GLU A 211 -30.55 -35.59 -29.71
N ASN A 212 -31.67 -35.07 -29.23
CA ASN A 212 -31.73 -34.11 -28.13
C ASN A 212 -31.87 -34.88 -26.80
N PRO A 213 -30.93 -34.84 -25.84
CA PRO A 213 -31.11 -35.56 -24.59
C PRO A 213 -31.95 -34.72 -23.62
N MET A 214 -33.14 -35.22 -23.33
CA MET A 214 -33.99 -34.81 -22.21
C MET A 214 -33.23 -34.95 -20.88
N MET A 215 -33.40 -33.98 -19.98
CA MET A 215 -32.99 -34.11 -18.58
C MET A 215 -33.80 -35.24 -17.91
N PRO A 216 -33.19 -36.12 -17.11
CA PRO A 216 -33.95 -37.06 -16.28
C PRO A 216 -34.54 -36.33 -15.07
N GLU A 217 -35.86 -36.40 -14.91
CA GLU A 217 -36.50 -36.28 -13.61
C GLU A 217 -36.15 -37.53 -12.79
N GLU A 218 -35.63 -37.37 -11.57
CA GLU A 218 -35.88 -38.34 -10.51
C GLU A 218 -36.25 -37.66 -9.19
N SER A 219 -37.26 -38.30 -8.62
CA SER A 219 -38.12 -38.05 -7.47
C SER A 219 -37.45 -37.73 -6.14
N MET A 220 -38.08 -36.84 -5.40
CA MET A 220 -38.01 -36.76 -3.94
C MET A 220 -38.55 -38.06 -3.32
N GLU A 221 -37.79 -38.66 -2.40
CA GLU A 221 -38.37 -39.45 -1.31
C GLU A 221 -37.88 -38.91 0.03
N ALA A 222 -38.81 -38.87 0.98
CA ALA A 222 -38.63 -38.42 2.35
C ALA A 222 -38.52 -39.61 3.32
N ASN A 223 -37.96 -39.31 4.49
CA ASN A 223 -37.91 -40.09 5.75
C ASN A 223 -36.73 -41.10 5.85
N ASP A 224 -36.04 -41.31 6.97
CA ASP A 224 -36.36 -41.03 8.37
C ASP A 224 -35.12 -41.23 9.29
N TYR A 225 -35.15 -40.58 10.47
CA TYR A 225 -34.48 -40.86 11.76
C TYR A 225 -32.94 -40.99 11.95
N LEU A 226 -32.48 -40.11 12.85
CA LEU A 226 -31.28 -40.09 13.73
C LEU A 226 -29.93 -39.64 13.14
#